data_AF-A0A344UBJ5-F1
#
_entry.id   AF-A0A344UBJ5-F1
#
_cell.length_a   1.000
_cell.length_b   1.000
_cell.length_c   1.000
_cell.angle_alpha   90.00
_cell.angle_beta   90.00
_cell.angle_gamma   90.00
#
_symmetry.space_group_name_H-M   'P 1'
#
loop_
_entity.id
_entity.type
_entity.pdbx_description
1 polymer ?
#
loop_
_entity_poly.entity_id
_entity_poly.type
_entity_poly.pdbx_seq_one_letter_code
_entity_poly.pdbx_strand_id
1 'polypeptide(L)'
;MNPPHLPTTESAVRAIREIAQDYRLKMTVTDDIGADRTSRRTAAGIGTALDPDGSLPHEAFVGLEGTPAVSVRLFPEDDANITVDHVEFPDVPRDSVPAFLRSVYGGLAYTKSRFFPPGLWLVVPLPGDTAHKELVTLTHPSPWLLQISRGR
;
A
#
# COMPACT_ATOMS: atom_id res chain seq x y z
N MET A 1 -16.00 11.22 -2.61
CA MET A 1 -15.80 10.55 -3.90
C MET A 1 -15.47 9.11 -3.58
N ASN A 2 -16.22 8.15 -4.12
CA ASN A 2 -15.83 6.74 -3.99
C ASN A 2 -14.51 6.52 -4.73
N PRO A 3 -13.61 5.67 -4.20
CA PRO A 3 -12.44 5.24 -4.94
C PRO A 3 -12.85 4.62 -6.28
N PRO A 4 -12.03 4.77 -7.34
CA PRO A 4 -12.24 4.05 -8.58
C PRO A 4 -12.19 2.55 -8.29
N HIS A 5 -13.16 1.79 -8.80
CA HIS A 5 -13.16 0.35 -8.65
C HIS A 5 -12.06 -0.26 -9.53
N LEU A 6 -11.21 -1.08 -8.93
CA LEU A 6 -10.03 -1.70 -9.52
C LEU A 6 -10.23 -3.22 -9.51
N PRO A 7 -10.94 -3.77 -10.51
CA PRO A 7 -11.36 -5.17 -10.51
C PRO A 7 -10.22 -6.16 -10.73
N THR A 8 -9.05 -5.70 -11.19
CA THR A 8 -7.89 -6.54 -11.47
C THR A 8 -6.62 -5.93 -10.89
N THR A 9 -5.61 -6.78 -10.63
CA THR A 9 -4.28 -6.33 -10.20
C THR A 9 -3.64 -5.41 -11.24
N GLU A 10 -3.80 -5.71 -12.54
CA GLU A 10 -3.32 -4.84 -13.63
C GLU A 10 -3.95 -3.45 -13.59
N SER A 11 -5.27 -3.37 -13.34
CA SER A 11 -5.97 -2.08 -13.20
C SER A 11 -5.39 -1.26 -12.06
N ALA A 12 -5.07 -1.91 -10.93
CA ALA A 12 -4.42 -1.27 -9.80
C ALA A 12 -2.98 -0.84 -10.13
N VAL A 13 -2.18 -1.66 -10.79
CA VAL A 13 -0.82 -1.29 -11.24
C VAL A 13 -0.86 -0.09 -12.17
N ARG A 14 -1.81 -0.02 -13.10
CA ARG A 14 -1.99 1.15 -13.99
C ARG A 14 -2.31 2.41 -13.20
N ALA A 15 -3.22 2.33 -12.23
CA ALA A 15 -3.55 3.46 -11.37
C ALA A 15 -2.34 3.93 -10.53
N ILE A 16 -1.54 2.99 -10.02
CA ILE A 16 -0.29 3.33 -9.29
C ILE A 16 0.73 3.98 -10.23
N ARG A 17 0.80 3.54 -11.50
CA ARG A 17 1.69 4.13 -12.52
C ARG A 17 1.34 5.57 -12.84
N GLU A 18 0.06 5.90 -12.94
CA GLU A 18 -0.39 7.29 -13.10
C GLU A 18 0.06 8.16 -11.92
N ILE A 19 -0.12 7.66 -10.68
CA ILE A 19 0.33 8.37 -9.47
C ILE A 19 1.85 8.55 -9.47
N ALA A 20 2.61 7.51 -9.83
CA ALA A 20 4.06 7.62 -9.91
C ALA A 20 4.49 8.71 -10.89
N GLN A 21 3.78 8.87 -12.02
CA GLN A 21 4.04 9.95 -12.97
C GLN A 21 3.68 11.32 -12.39
N ASP A 22 2.52 11.46 -11.76
CA ASP A 22 2.04 12.72 -11.13
C ASP A 22 3.05 13.26 -10.10
N TYR A 23 3.59 12.37 -9.27
CA TYR A 23 4.55 12.71 -8.21
C TYR A 23 6.02 12.56 -8.63
N ARG A 24 6.29 12.24 -9.91
CA ARG A 24 7.64 12.03 -10.47
C ARG A 24 8.48 11.01 -9.69
N LEU A 25 7.84 9.94 -9.25
CA LEU A 25 8.44 8.83 -8.52
C LEU A 25 9.04 7.82 -9.49
N LYS A 26 10.17 7.21 -9.11
CA LYS A 26 10.69 6.06 -9.84
C LYS A 26 9.93 4.82 -9.39
N MET A 27 9.17 4.24 -10.33
CA MET A 27 8.37 3.05 -10.11
C MET A 27 9.05 1.81 -10.68
N THR A 28 9.14 0.77 -9.88
CA THR A 28 9.52 -0.59 -10.29
C THR A 28 8.31 -1.49 -10.11
N VAL A 29 8.00 -2.30 -11.12
CA VAL A 29 6.95 -3.32 -11.03
C VAL A 29 7.61 -4.67 -11.21
N THR A 30 7.31 -5.57 -10.29
CA THR A 30 7.65 -6.98 -10.38
C THR A 30 6.34 -7.74 -10.35
N ASP A 31 5.89 -8.19 -11.52
CA ASP A 31 4.75 -9.09 -11.64
C ASP A 31 5.25 -10.49 -11.32
N ASP A 32 4.80 -11.07 -10.20
CA ASP A 32 5.21 -12.42 -9.83
C ASP A 32 4.33 -13.40 -10.60
N ILE A 33 4.79 -13.81 -11.79
CA ILE A 33 4.18 -14.90 -12.55
C ILE A 33 4.45 -16.21 -11.80
N GLY A 34 3.72 -16.44 -10.70
CA GLY A 34 3.56 -17.75 -10.05
C GLY A 34 4.82 -18.61 -9.87
N ALA A 35 5.96 -18.05 -9.46
CA ALA A 35 7.17 -18.86 -9.22
C ALA A 35 8.03 -18.33 -8.06
N ASP A 36 7.79 -18.93 -6.88
CA ASP A 36 8.76 -19.12 -5.80
C ASP A 36 9.44 -17.86 -5.23
N ARG A 37 8.80 -17.27 -4.20
CA ARG A 37 9.50 -16.96 -2.93
C ARG A 37 8.52 -16.87 -1.76
N THR A 38 8.54 -17.93 -0.96
CA THR A 38 8.18 -18.02 0.47
C THR A 38 6.70 -17.93 0.88
N SER A 39 6.09 -19.12 0.91
CA SER A 39 5.32 -19.65 2.05
C SER A 39 3.95 -19.03 2.39
N ARG A 40 2.94 -19.35 1.57
CA ARG A 40 1.63 -19.79 2.10
C ARG A 40 1.05 -20.89 1.22
N ARG A 41 1.58 -22.11 1.38
CA ARG A 41 0.82 -23.32 1.02
C ARG A 41 -0.39 -23.38 1.95
N THR A 42 -1.52 -22.84 1.51
CA THR A 42 -2.83 -23.25 2.03
C THR A 42 -3.84 -23.14 0.89
N ALA A 43 -4.20 -24.30 0.34
CA ALA A 43 -5.34 -24.54 -0.53
C ALA A 43 -5.37 -23.83 -1.90
N ALA A 44 -4.52 -24.29 -2.84
CA ALA A 44 -4.95 -24.36 -4.24
C ALA A 44 -6.05 -25.43 -4.35
N GLY A 45 -7.27 -25.05 -3.97
CA GLY A 45 -8.48 -25.81 -4.23
C GLY A 45 -8.83 -25.72 -5.71
N ILE A 46 -9.16 -26.86 -6.30
CA ILE A 46 -9.68 -26.98 -7.68
C ILE A 46 -10.82 -25.98 -7.87
N GLY A 47 -10.61 -24.96 -8.70
CA GLY A 47 -11.59 -23.89 -8.97
C GLY A 47 -11.06 -22.46 -8.81
N THR A 48 -9.81 -22.15 -9.19
CA THR A 48 -9.33 -20.77 -9.29
C THR A 48 -10.15 -20.04 -10.36
N ALA A 49 -10.97 -19.08 -9.94
CA ALA A 49 -11.62 -18.14 -10.84
C ALA A 49 -10.51 -17.42 -11.62
N LEU A 50 -10.54 -17.56 -12.94
CA LEU A 50 -9.70 -16.79 -13.84
C LEU A 50 -10.12 -15.32 -13.72
N ASP A 51 -9.17 -14.39 -13.85
CA ASP A 51 -9.52 -12.99 -14.08
C ASP A 51 -10.40 -12.88 -15.34
N PRO A 52 -11.21 -11.81 -15.51
CA PRO A 52 -12.15 -11.68 -16.64
C PRO A 52 -11.50 -11.78 -18.03
N ASP A 53 -10.18 -11.66 -18.11
CA ASP A 53 -9.34 -11.78 -19.30
C ASP A 53 -8.74 -13.20 -19.50
N GLY A 54 -8.96 -14.12 -18.57
CA GLY A 54 -8.44 -15.49 -18.60
C GLY A 54 -7.04 -15.64 -17.99
N SER A 55 -6.48 -14.60 -17.38
CA SER A 55 -5.20 -14.66 -16.68
C SER A 55 -5.37 -15.36 -15.32
N LEU A 56 -4.31 -16.02 -14.85
CA LEU A 56 -4.30 -16.55 -13.50
C LEU A 56 -4.25 -15.37 -12.51
N PRO A 57 -4.97 -15.44 -11.38
CA PRO A 57 -4.84 -14.44 -10.33
C PRO A 57 -3.39 -14.38 -9.86
N HIS A 58 -2.71 -13.26 -10.10
CA HIS A 58 -1.30 -13.09 -9.81
C HIS A 58 -1.06 -11.93 -8.85
N GLU A 59 -0.19 -12.17 -7.87
CA GLU A 59 0.31 -11.13 -6.98
C GLU A 59 1.20 -10.16 -7.78
N ALA A 60 1.04 -8.86 -7.56
CA ALA A 60 1.89 -7.84 -8.16
C ALA A 60 2.60 -7.04 -7.07
N PHE A 61 3.91 -6.86 -7.22
CA PHE A 61 4.71 -6.04 -6.33
C PHE A 61 5.11 -4.74 -7.03
N VAL A 62 4.75 -3.61 -6.44
CA VAL A 62 5.10 -2.28 -6.92
C VAL A 62 5.98 -1.60 -5.89
N GLY A 63 7.18 -1.20 -6.30
CA GLY A 63 8.07 -0.33 -5.53
C GLY A 63 8.01 1.10 -6.06
N LEU A 64 7.81 2.06 -5.17
CA LEU A 64 7.89 3.49 -5.44
C LEU A 64 9.07 4.05 -4.65
N GLU A 65 10.14 4.38 -5.37
CA GLU A 65 11.31 5.01 -4.81
C GLU A 65 11.04 6.51 -4.57
N GLY A 66 11.53 7.02 -3.45
CA GLY A 66 11.35 8.41 -3.04
C GLY A 66 11.47 8.59 -1.54
N THR A 67 11.01 9.74 -1.05
CA THR A 67 10.86 10.00 0.39
C THR A 67 9.42 10.43 0.63
N PRO A 68 8.55 9.54 1.15
CA PRO A 68 8.85 8.20 1.65
C PRO A 68 9.04 7.16 0.53
N ALA A 69 9.81 6.11 0.83
CA ALA A 69 9.80 4.89 0.03
C ALA A 69 8.51 4.12 0.32
N VAL A 70 7.82 3.67 -0.72
CA VAL A 70 6.58 2.90 -0.58
C VAL A 70 6.66 1.61 -1.38
N SER A 71 6.24 0.50 -0.80
CA SER A 71 6.00 -0.74 -1.54
C SER A 71 4.54 -1.16 -1.40
N VAL A 72 3.94 -1.59 -2.51
CA VAL A 72 2.57 -2.10 -2.57
C VAL A 72 2.64 -3.54 -3.07
N ARG A 73 2.13 -4.48 -2.28
CA ARG A 73 1.85 -5.84 -2.72
C ARG A 73 0.35 -5.96 -2.94
N LEU A 74 -0.05 -6.24 -4.17
CA LEU A 74 -1.43 -6.45 -4.57
C LEU A 74 -1.73 -7.94 -4.55
N PHE A 75 -2.83 -8.33 -3.93
CA PHE A 75 -3.32 -9.70 -3.92
C PHE A 75 -4.52 -9.85 -4.86
N PRO A 76 -4.83 -11.07 -5.31
CA PRO A 76 -6.00 -11.31 -6.14
C PRO A 76 -7.33 -11.10 -5.40
N GLU A 77 -7.37 -11.27 -4.08
CA GLU A 77 -8.56 -11.19 -3.21
C GLU A 77 -9.07 -9.77 -2.89
N ASP A 78 -8.87 -8.80 -3.79
CA ASP A 78 -9.31 -7.39 -3.62
C ASP A 78 -8.60 -6.60 -2.50
N ASP A 79 -7.50 -7.11 -1.95
CA ASP A 79 -6.71 -6.46 -0.92
C ASP A 79 -5.24 -6.24 -1.31
N ALA A 80 -4.55 -5.45 -0.50
CA ALA A 80 -3.19 -5.04 -0.71
C ALA A 80 -2.48 -4.81 0.62
N ASN A 81 -1.19 -5.16 0.66
CA ASN A 81 -0.29 -4.76 1.73
C ASN A 81 0.53 -3.57 1.26
N ILE A 82 0.45 -2.46 1.99
CA ILE A 82 1.24 -1.26 1.71
C ILE A 82 2.27 -1.07 2.81
N THR A 83 3.53 -0.95 2.44
CA THR A 83 4.59 -0.55 3.38
C THR A 83 4.99 0.88 3.05
N VAL A 84 4.81 1.80 4.00
CA VAL A 84 5.27 3.18 3.90
C VAL A 84 6.46 3.33 4.84
N ASP A 85 7.65 3.44 4.27
CA ASP A 85 8.85 3.74 5.04
C ASP A 85 9.02 2.81 6.26
N HIS A 86 8.96 1.50 5.99
CA HIS A 86 8.99 0.38 6.94
C HIS A 86 7.75 0.20 7.84
N VAL A 87 6.73 1.06 7.73
CA VAL A 87 5.45 0.87 8.42
C VAL A 87 4.51 0.07 7.53
N GLU A 88 4.13 -1.13 7.99
CA GLU A 88 3.26 -2.03 7.24
C GLU A 88 1.78 -1.74 7.54
N PHE A 89 0.99 -1.61 6.48
CA PHE A 89 -0.46 -1.52 6.47
C PHE A 89 -1.01 -2.77 5.79
N PRO A 90 -1.40 -3.79 6.57
CA PRO A 90 -2.01 -4.98 6.02
C PRO A 90 -3.46 -4.72 5.59
N ASP A 91 -3.97 -5.57 4.70
CA ASP A 91 -5.40 -5.68 4.38
C ASP A 91 -6.03 -4.36 3.89
N VAL A 92 -5.29 -3.54 3.14
CA VAL A 92 -5.80 -2.32 2.52
C VAL A 92 -6.63 -2.70 1.29
N PRO A 93 -7.90 -2.27 1.16
CA PRO A 93 -8.69 -2.55 -0.03
C PRO A 93 -7.98 -2.05 -1.29
N ARG A 94 -7.95 -2.88 -2.34
CA ARG A 94 -7.31 -2.57 -3.63
C ARG A 94 -7.80 -1.24 -4.20
N ASP A 95 -9.09 -0.97 -4.11
CA ASP A 95 -9.73 0.30 -4.52
C ASP A 95 -9.20 1.52 -3.73
N SER A 96 -8.77 1.33 -2.48
CA SER A 96 -8.25 2.39 -1.63
C SER A 96 -6.78 2.72 -1.91
N VAL A 97 -6.04 1.85 -2.60
CA VAL A 97 -4.59 2.02 -2.86
C VAL A 97 -4.28 3.35 -3.54
N PRO A 98 -4.98 3.79 -4.62
CA PRO A 98 -4.69 5.08 -5.25
C PRO A 98 -4.90 6.27 -4.31
N ALA A 99 -5.96 6.24 -3.50
CA ALA A 99 -6.26 7.28 -2.53
C ALA A 99 -5.22 7.31 -1.40
N PHE A 100 -4.78 6.14 -0.96
CA PHE A 100 -3.72 5.98 0.03
C PHE A 100 -2.41 6.61 -0.45
N LEU A 101 -1.96 6.25 -1.65
CA LEU A 101 -0.71 6.79 -2.21
C LEU A 101 -0.78 8.31 -2.41
N ARG A 102 -1.92 8.83 -2.90
CA ARG A 102 -2.13 10.29 -3.00
C ARG A 102 -2.09 10.99 -1.65
N SER A 103 -2.59 10.34 -0.59
CA SER A 103 -2.53 10.90 0.77
C SER A 103 -1.10 10.96 1.30
N VAL A 104 -0.32 9.90 1.07
CA VAL A 104 1.09 9.83 1.47
C VAL A 104 1.93 10.86 0.71
N TYR A 105 1.93 10.83 -0.62
CA TYR A 105 2.77 11.73 -1.43
C TYR A 105 2.21 13.16 -1.52
N GLY A 106 0.91 13.35 -1.30
CA GLY A 106 0.28 14.66 -1.19
C GLY A 106 0.50 15.35 0.16
N GLY A 107 1.21 14.73 1.10
CA GLY A 107 1.54 15.33 2.40
C GLY A 107 0.38 15.38 3.40
N LEU A 108 -0.66 14.56 3.19
CA LEU A 108 -1.78 14.44 4.12
C LEU A 108 -1.48 13.43 5.25
N ALA A 109 -0.61 12.45 4.99
CA ALA A 109 -0.12 11.53 6.01
C ALA A 109 0.65 12.28 7.10
N TYR A 110 0.44 11.86 8.36
CA TYR A 110 1.11 12.45 9.51
C TYR A 110 1.42 11.40 10.56
N THR A 111 2.47 11.63 11.33
CA THR A 111 2.72 10.82 12.52
C THR A 111 2.11 11.49 13.75
N LYS A 112 1.53 10.66 14.62
CA LYS A 112 0.98 11.05 15.91
C LYS A 112 1.76 10.33 16.99
N SER A 113 2.41 11.08 17.86
CA SER A 113 3.02 10.51 19.07
C SER A 113 2.04 10.50 20.23
N ARG A 114 2.19 9.53 21.12
CA ARG A 114 1.49 9.48 22.42
C ARG A 114 2.53 9.22 23.49
N PHE A 115 2.42 9.94 24.60
CA PHE A 115 3.34 9.78 25.72
C PHE A 115 2.98 8.60 26.65
N PHE A 116 1.70 8.21 26.71
CA PHE A 116 1.26 7.10 27.57
C PHE A 116 0.05 6.33 27.02
N PRO A 117 0.20 5.05 26.62
CA PRO A 117 1.47 4.35 26.48
C PRO A 117 2.35 5.01 25.39
N PRO A 118 3.68 4.95 25.50
CA PRO A 118 4.58 5.54 24.54
C PRO A 118 4.42 4.85 23.18
N GLY A 119 4.29 5.64 22.12
CA GLY A 119 4.24 5.12 20.76
C GLY A 119 4.19 6.22 19.72
N LEU A 120 4.50 5.84 18.49
CA LEU A 120 4.39 6.67 17.30
C LEU A 120 3.50 5.93 16.31
N TRP A 121 2.45 6.56 15.83
CA TRP A 121 1.55 5.98 14.84
C TRP A 121 1.63 6.79 13.55
N LEU A 122 1.75 6.12 12.42
CA LEU A 122 1.55 6.74 11.12
C LEU A 122 0.06 6.69 10.78
N VAL A 123 -0.51 7.86 10.47
CA VAL A 123 -1.92 8.00 10.10
C VAL A 123 -1.98 8.46 8.64
N VAL A 124 -2.69 7.71 7.82
CA VAL A 124 -2.92 8.00 6.41
C VAL A 124 -4.43 8.23 6.19
N PRO A 125 -4.88 9.49 6.14
CA PRO A 125 -6.30 9.80 5.90
C PRO A 125 -6.66 9.51 4.45
N LEU A 126 -7.84 8.94 4.23
CA LEU A 126 -8.44 8.70 2.93
C LEU A 126 -9.65 9.61 2.71
N PRO A 127 -10.05 9.86 1.45
CA PRO A 127 -11.30 10.53 1.15
C PRO A 127 -12.50 9.78 1.74
N GLY A 128 -13.42 10.49 2.40
CA GLY A 128 -14.61 9.87 3.00
C GLY A 128 -14.49 9.61 4.52
N ASP A 129 -13.61 10.34 5.21
CA ASP A 129 -13.44 10.29 6.67
C ASP A 129 -12.93 8.93 7.21
N THR A 130 -12.35 8.12 6.34
CA THR A 130 -11.62 6.91 6.71
C THR A 130 -10.13 7.22 6.86
N ALA A 131 -9.43 6.49 7.72
CA ALA A 131 -7.99 6.62 7.86
C ALA A 131 -7.38 5.27 8.25
N HIS A 132 -6.27 4.94 7.63
CA HIS A 132 -5.44 3.83 8.07
C HIS A 132 -4.46 4.33 9.12
N LYS A 133 -4.27 3.56 10.19
CA LYS A 133 -3.41 3.95 11.31
C LYS A 133 -2.64 2.75 11.79
N GLU A 134 -1.32 2.83 11.69
CA GLU A 134 -0.44 1.74 12.10
C GLU A 134 0.66 2.22 13.05
N LEU A 135 1.10 1.30 13.92
CA LEU A 135 2.18 1.56 14.87
C LEU A 135 3.52 1.56 14.13
N VAL A 136 4.33 2.59 14.34
CA VAL A 136 5.73 2.58 13.94
C VAL A 136 6.47 1.68 14.93
N THR A 137 6.76 0.45 14.51
CA THR A 137 7.41 -0.58 15.34
C THR A 137 8.93 -0.44 15.42
N LEU A 138 9.52 0.39 14.54
CA LEU A 138 10.95 0.65 14.55
C LEU A 138 11.39 1.40 15.81
N THR A 139 12.48 0.93 16.40
CA THR A 139 13.16 1.61 17.52
C THR A 139 13.72 2.98 17.13
N HIS A 140 14.01 3.18 15.84
CA HIS A 140 14.48 4.44 15.27
C HIS A 140 13.59 4.82 14.08
N PRO A 141 12.63 5.76 14.23
CA PRO A 141 11.85 6.24 13.10
C PRO A 141 12.75 6.94 12.08
N SER A 142 12.43 6.81 10.81
CA SER A 142 13.16 7.49 9.76
C SER A 142 13.07 9.03 9.91
N PRO A 143 13.97 9.78 9.25
CA PRO A 143 13.85 11.23 9.17
C PRO A 143 12.50 11.72 8.64
N TRP A 144 11.90 11.01 7.67
CA TRP A 144 10.60 11.39 7.10
C TRP A 144 9.48 11.26 8.13
N LEU A 145 9.42 10.14 8.87
CA LEU A 145 8.41 9.92 9.91
C LEU A 145 8.45 11.00 11.01
N LEU A 146 9.64 11.48 11.35
CA LEU A 146 9.84 12.57 12.30
C LEU A 146 9.39 13.92 11.71
N GLN A 147 9.66 14.16 10.43
CA GLN A 147 9.31 15.40 9.74
C GLN A 147 7.79 15.61 9.62
N ILE A 148 7.03 14.54 9.36
CA ILE A 148 5.55 14.61 9.25
C ILE A 148 4.84 14.53 10.60
N SER A 149 5.58 14.71 11.71
CA SER A 149 5.00 14.69 13.05
C SER A 149 4.09 15.89 13.26
N ARG A 150 2.85 15.60 13.64
CA ARG A 150 1.95 16.63 14.15
C ARG A 150 2.10 16.66 15.66
N GLY A 151 2.70 17.74 16.15
CA GLY A 151 2.70 18.10 17.56
C GLY A 151 1.27 18.10 18.09
N ARG A 152 1.10 17.59 19.31
CA ARG A 152 -0.18 17.62 20.01
C ARG A 152 -0.60 19.05 20.33
#